data_AF-A0A9P5XUM3-F1
#
_entry.id   AF-A0A9P5XUM3-F1
#
_cell.length_a   1.000
_cell.length_b   1.000
_cell.length_c   1.000
_cell.angle_alpha   90.00
_cell.angle_beta   90.00
_cell.angle_gamma   90.00
#
_symmetry.space_group_name_H-M   'P 1'
#
loop_
_entity.id
_entity.type
_entity.pdbx_description
1 polymer ?
#
loop_
_entity_poly.entity_id
_entity_poly.type
_entity_poly.pdbx_seq_one_letter_code
_entity_poly.pdbx_strand_id
1 'polypeptide(L)'
;LGIRPKGYKMIHWDYDAYLKSRNAILASGTGRAIRLRGGLVGRIAAEVVPDVEVLGGPILGDEVVARSRGTYFLDDGVTNETLDRICGVYHVYVDNGSYDVVHESWWPKHDILMASGRFSDQWLPDSEDFYTKRMQML
;
A
#
# COMPACT_ATOMS: atom_id res chain seq x y z
N LEU A 1 -6.97 5.09 7.04
CA LEU A 1 -8.44 5.23 6.92
C LEU A 1 -9.03 6.02 8.10
N GLY A 2 -8.38 7.14 8.44
CA GLY A 2 -8.71 7.96 9.60
C GLY A 2 -8.34 7.32 10.94
N ILE A 3 -8.65 8.05 11.99
CA ILE A 3 -8.47 7.65 13.39
C ILE A 3 -9.79 7.03 13.89
N ARG A 4 -9.68 5.98 14.71
CA ARG A 4 -10.80 5.22 15.25
C ARG A 4 -10.74 5.13 16.79
N PRO A 5 -11.90 5.11 17.46
CA PRO A 5 -11.95 5.01 18.92
C PRO A 5 -11.43 3.65 19.41
N LYS A 6 -11.05 3.58 20.69
CA LYS A 6 -10.64 2.31 21.32
C LYS A 6 -11.68 1.22 21.12
N GLY A 7 -11.21 0.01 20.83
CA GLY A 7 -12.07 -1.17 20.69
C GLY A 7 -12.86 -1.21 19.39
N TYR A 8 -12.56 -0.30 18.45
CA TYR A 8 -13.13 -0.33 17.12
C TYR A 8 -12.82 -1.67 16.43
N LYS A 9 -13.86 -2.29 15.86
CA LYS A 9 -13.74 -3.50 15.06
C LYS A 9 -14.16 -3.18 13.64
N MET A 10 -13.28 -3.49 12.69
CA MET A 10 -13.58 -3.32 11.28
C MET A 10 -14.74 -4.23 10.87
N ILE A 11 -15.70 -3.68 10.13
CA ILE A 11 -16.85 -4.42 9.60
C ILE A 11 -16.85 -4.38 8.07
N HIS A 12 -17.79 -5.08 7.44
CA HIS A 12 -17.88 -5.14 5.97
C HIS A 12 -18.00 -3.75 5.31
N TRP A 13 -18.77 -2.83 5.89
CA TRP A 13 -18.86 -1.44 5.39
C TRP A 13 -17.53 -0.69 5.41
N ASP A 14 -16.63 -1.02 6.34
CA ASP A 14 -15.27 -0.45 6.38
C ASP A 14 -14.38 -1.02 5.29
N TYR A 15 -14.63 -2.27 4.90
CA TYR A 15 -13.94 -2.89 3.79
C TYR A 15 -14.35 -2.23 2.48
N ASP A 16 -15.64 -1.99 2.26
CA ASP A 16 -16.14 -1.28 1.08
C ASP A 16 -15.58 0.15 1.00
N ALA A 17 -15.58 0.87 2.13
CA ALA A 17 -15.02 2.21 2.21
C ALA A 17 -13.50 2.20 1.92
N TYR A 18 -12.79 1.19 2.42
CA TYR A 18 -11.40 0.95 2.10
C TYR A 18 -11.19 0.71 0.61
N LEU A 19 -11.92 -0.21 -0.01
CA LEU A 19 -11.78 -0.52 -1.43
C LEU A 19 -12.03 0.71 -2.29
N LYS A 20 -13.07 1.50 -1.98
CA LYS A 20 -13.36 2.75 -2.70
C LYS A 20 -12.21 3.75 -2.60
N SER A 21 -11.68 3.96 -1.39
CA SER A 21 -10.56 4.88 -1.16
C SER A 21 -9.27 4.41 -1.82
N ARG A 22 -8.94 3.12 -1.67
CA ARG A 22 -7.80 2.46 -2.30
C ARG A 22 -7.85 2.60 -3.81
N ASN A 23 -8.98 2.25 -4.43
CA ASN A 23 -9.13 2.29 -5.88
C ASN A 23 -9.08 3.72 -6.42
N ALA A 24 -9.54 4.73 -5.66
CA ALA A 24 -9.39 6.12 -6.05
C ALA A 24 -7.91 6.56 -6.10
N ILE A 25 -7.08 6.11 -5.15
CA ILE A 25 -5.63 6.35 -5.18
C ILE A 25 -4.98 5.60 -6.35
N LEU A 26 -5.33 4.33 -6.54
CA LEU A 26 -4.76 3.50 -7.60
C LEU A 26 -5.16 3.98 -9.00
N ALA A 27 -6.33 4.60 -9.16
CA ALA A 27 -6.74 5.20 -10.43
C ALA A 27 -6.03 6.54 -10.74
N SER A 28 -5.25 7.09 -9.81
CA SER A 28 -4.43 8.29 -10.03
C SER A 28 -3.04 7.94 -10.57
N GLY A 29 -2.25 8.95 -10.95
CA GLY A 29 -0.85 8.76 -11.36
C GLY A 29 0.01 8.01 -10.34
N THR A 30 -0.31 8.13 -9.04
CA THR A 30 0.37 7.40 -7.97
C THR A 30 0.18 5.89 -8.08
N GLY A 31 -0.95 5.42 -8.62
CA GLY A 31 -1.19 3.99 -8.79
C GLY A 31 -0.16 3.29 -9.65
N ARG A 32 0.30 3.95 -10.72
CA ARG A 32 1.38 3.46 -11.58
C ARG A 32 2.69 3.27 -10.81
N ALA A 33 3.11 4.28 -10.05
CA ALA A 33 4.31 4.22 -9.22
C ALA A 33 4.22 3.11 -8.17
N ILE A 34 3.03 2.91 -7.56
CA ILE A 34 2.80 1.80 -6.62
C ILE A 34 2.89 0.44 -7.33
N ARG A 35 2.31 0.29 -8.53
CA ARG A 35 2.42 -0.95 -9.32
C ARG A 35 3.88 -1.30 -9.63
N LEU A 36 4.73 -0.31 -9.88
CA LEU A 36 6.16 -0.49 -10.15
C LEU A 36 7.01 -0.84 -8.91
N ARG A 37 6.54 -0.56 -7.69
CA ARG A 37 7.29 -0.88 -6.46
C ARG A 37 7.38 -2.38 -6.17
N GLY A 38 6.57 -3.21 -6.81
CA GLY A 38 6.51 -4.64 -6.53
C GLY A 38 5.98 -4.96 -5.13
N GLY A 39 6.31 -6.16 -4.64
CA GLY A 39 5.82 -6.65 -3.35
C GLY A 39 4.29 -6.64 -3.23
N LEU A 40 3.80 -6.63 -1.99
CA LEU A 40 2.35 -6.72 -1.74
C LEU A 40 1.57 -5.52 -2.30
N VAL A 41 2.10 -4.31 -2.14
CA VAL A 41 1.42 -3.08 -2.61
C VAL A 41 1.36 -3.03 -4.14
N GLY A 42 2.42 -3.48 -4.83
CA GLY A 42 2.42 -3.61 -6.28
C GLY A 42 1.44 -4.68 -6.75
N ARG A 43 1.35 -5.82 -6.05
CA ARG A 43 0.36 -6.86 -6.35
C ARG A 43 -1.08 -6.39 -6.15
N ILE A 44 -1.36 -5.61 -5.11
CA ILE A 44 -2.67 -4.98 -4.88
C ILE A 44 -2.97 -3.97 -5.98
N ALA A 45 -1.99 -3.11 -6.32
CA ALA A 45 -2.15 -2.15 -7.41
C ALA A 45 -2.43 -2.84 -8.75
N ALA A 46 -1.90 -4.05 -8.94
CA ALA A 46 -2.10 -4.79 -10.16
C ALA A 46 -3.56 -5.22 -10.43
N GLU A 47 -4.43 -5.20 -9.41
CA GLU A 47 -5.88 -5.44 -9.58
C GLU A 47 -6.61 -4.29 -10.28
N VAL A 48 -6.05 -3.08 -10.23
CA VAL A 48 -6.74 -1.85 -10.64
C VAL A 48 -6.02 -1.14 -11.78
N VAL A 49 -4.69 -1.07 -11.73
CA VAL A 49 -3.86 -0.34 -12.69
C VAL A 49 -3.43 -1.29 -13.77
N PRO A 50 -3.90 -1.26 -15.02
CA PRO A 50 -3.51 -2.26 -16.02
C PRO A 50 -2.03 -2.11 -16.46
N ASP A 51 -1.45 -3.16 -17.06
CA ASP A 51 -0.04 -3.17 -17.50
C ASP A 51 0.32 -2.00 -18.42
N VAL A 52 -0.61 -1.57 -19.28
CA VAL A 52 -0.39 -0.48 -20.23
C VAL A 52 -0.11 0.86 -19.55
N GLU A 53 -0.71 1.13 -18.38
CA GLU A 53 -0.51 2.39 -17.64
C GLU A 53 0.92 2.52 -17.11
N VAL A 54 1.58 1.38 -16.87
CA VAL A 54 2.99 1.35 -16.41
C VAL A 54 3.93 1.93 -17.46
N LEU A 55 3.58 1.82 -18.75
CA LEU A 55 4.39 2.28 -19.86
C LEU A 55 4.32 3.80 -20.08
N GLY A 56 3.39 4.50 -19.42
CA GLY A 56 3.19 5.95 -19.56
C GLY A 56 4.30 6.81 -18.95
N GLY A 57 5.11 6.23 -18.05
CA GLY A 57 6.14 6.96 -17.31
C GLY A 57 5.59 7.87 -16.20
N PRO A 58 6.46 8.56 -15.45
CA PRO A 58 6.06 9.45 -14.37
C PRO A 58 5.33 10.71 -14.85
N ILE A 59 4.38 11.17 -14.06
CA ILE A 59 3.61 12.41 -14.31
C ILE A 59 4.29 13.61 -13.66
N LEU A 60 4.71 13.48 -12.40
CA LEU A 60 5.34 14.51 -11.59
C LEU A 60 6.87 14.37 -11.60
N GLY A 61 7.38 13.14 -11.49
CA GLY A 61 8.81 12.86 -11.44
C GLY A 61 9.51 13.52 -10.24
N ASP A 62 8.88 13.49 -9.07
CA ASP A 62 9.31 14.18 -7.85
C ASP A 62 10.12 13.31 -6.87
N GLU A 63 10.35 12.03 -7.19
CA GLU A 63 11.17 11.10 -6.41
C GLU A 63 12.38 10.60 -7.22
N VAL A 64 13.58 10.69 -6.64
CA VAL A 64 14.80 10.11 -7.25
C VAL A 64 14.85 8.61 -6.97
N VAL A 65 14.66 7.80 -8.00
CA VAL A 65 14.66 6.33 -7.89
C VAL A 65 16.01 5.68 -8.19
N ALA A 66 16.88 6.36 -8.97
CA ALA A 66 18.24 5.88 -9.21
C ALA A 66 19.20 7.04 -9.52
N ARG A 67 20.50 6.76 -9.35
CA ARG A 67 21.59 7.66 -9.71
C ARG A 67 22.67 6.90 -10.46
N SER A 68 23.10 7.42 -11.60
CA SER A 68 24.21 6.83 -12.36
C SER A 68 25.00 7.90 -13.09
N ARG A 69 26.33 7.93 -12.90
CA ARG A 69 27.27 8.84 -13.60
C ARG A 69 26.83 10.30 -13.63
N GLY A 70 26.32 10.82 -12.51
CA GLY A 70 25.85 12.21 -12.40
C GLY A 70 24.46 12.48 -12.97
N THR A 71 23.78 11.45 -13.48
CA THR A 71 22.38 11.51 -13.92
C THR A 71 21.45 11.00 -12.82
N TYR A 72 20.35 11.73 -12.60
CA TYR A 72 19.28 11.34 -11.69
C TYR A 72 18.12 10.77 -12.52
N PHE A 73 17.62 9.60 -12.12
CA PHE A 73 16.42 9.01 -12.66
C PHE A 73 15.28 9.29 -11.70
N LEU A 74 14.18 9.80 -12.23
CA LEU A 74 13.04 10.26 -11.47
C LEU A 74 11.82 9.38 -11.75
N ASP A 75 11.01 9.19 -10.72
CA ASP A 75 9.67 8.62 -10.79
C ASP A 75 8.72 9.44 -9.89
N ASP A 76 7.43 9.11 -9.88
CA ASP A 76 6.45 9.73 -8.98
C ASP A 76 6.63 9.22 -7.55
N GLY A 77 6.63 10.16 -6.61
CA GLY A 77 6.74 9.91 -5.19
C GLY A 77 5.60 9.11 -4.60
N VAL A 78 5.91 8.11 -3.78
CA VAL A 78 4.91 7.40 -2.96
C VAL A 78 5.24 7.54 -1.48
N THR A 79 4.35 8.19 -0.74
CA THR A 79 4.50 8.39 0.71
C THR A 79 4.09 7.16 1.52
N ASN A 80 4.67 6.98 2.70
CA ASN A 80 4.27 5.89 3.62
C ASN A 80 2.79 5.99 4.01
N GLU A 81 2.23 7.20 4.13
CA GLU A 81 0.80 7.39 4.37
C GLU A 81 -0.05 6.83 3.22
N THR A 82 0.42 6.97 1.98
CA THR A 82 -0.25 6.38 0.82
C THR A 82 -0.18 4.86 0.86
N LEU A 83 0.98 4.30 1.19
CA LEU A 83 1.16 2.85 1.35
C LEU A 83 0.29 2.28 2.47
N ASP A 84 0.18 2.99 3.60
CA ASP A 84 -0.72 2.66 4.70
C ASP A 84 -2.19 2.65 4.24
N ARG A 85 -2.59 3.59 3.38
CA ARG A 85 -3.93 3.59 2.78
C ARG A 85 -4.15 2.39 1.86
N ILE A 86 -3.15 2.01 1.05
CA ILE A 86 -3.23 0.81 0.19
C ILE A 86 -3.34 -0.47 1.03
N CYS A 87 -2.58 -0.57 2.11
CA CYS A 87 -2.65 -1.70 3.04
C CYS A 87 -3.92 -1.68 3.92
N GLY A 88 -4.71 -0.61 3.87
CA GLY A 88 -5.94 -0.50 4.63
C GLY A 88 -5.72 -0.29 6.13
N VAL A 89 -4.71 0.49 6.50
CA VAL A 89 -4.34 0.77 7.89
C VAL A 89 -5.32 1.77 8.55
N TYR A 90 -5.77 1.42 9.75
CA TYR A 90 -6.55 2.22 10.68
C TYR A 90 -5.71 2.52 11.93
N HIS A 91 -5.78 3.76 12.40
CA HIS A 91 -5.14 4.19 13.63
C HIS A 91 -6.16 4.12 14.77
N VAL A 92 -6.05 3.15 15.66
CA VAL A 92 -6.97 2.91 16.78
C VAL A 92 -6.33 3.38 18.08
N TYR A 93 -6.97 4.31 18.81
CA TYR A 93 -6.42 4.78 20.08
C TYR A 93 -6.40 3.68 21.14
N VAL A 94 -5.34 3.65 21.93
CA VAL A 94 -5.27 2.91 23.19
C VAL A 94 -5.70 3.87 24.31
N ASP A 95 -6.86 3.69 24.93
CA ASP A 95 -7.16 4.46 26.16
C ASP A 95 -6.10 4.09 27.19
N ASN A 96 -5.27 5.07 27.55
CA ASN A 96 -4.59 5.18 28.84
C ASN A 96 -4.00 6.58 29.10
N GLY A 97 -4.49 7.63 28.41
CA GLY A 97 -3.90 8.97 28.52
C GLY A 97 -2.52 9.11 27.85
N SER A 98 -2.05 8.07 27.14
CA SER A 98 -0.93 8.12 26.21
C SER A 98 -1.43 8.36 24.79
N TYR A 99 -0.56 8.87 23.92
CA TYR A 99 -0.81 9.01 22.47
C TYR A 99 -0.58 7.70 21.70
N ASP A 100 -0.65 6.55 22.39
CA ASP A 100 -0.36 5.26 21.78
C ASP A 100 -1.50 4.85 20.85
N VAL A 101 -1.13 4.41 19.65
CA VAL A 101 -2.04 4.02 18.58
C VAL A 101 -1.72 2.60 18.16
N VAL A 102 -2.72 1.73 18.18
CA VAL A 102 -2.66 0.40 17.57
C VAL A 102 -3.05 0.50 16.10
N HIS A 103 -2.30 -0.19 15.25
CA HIS A 103 -2.59 -0.26 13.83
C HIS A 103 -3.37 -1.53 13.51
N GLU A 104 -4.64 -1.36 13.16
CA GLU A 104 -5.47 -2.42 12.56
C GLU A 104 -5.40 -2.29 11.04
N SER A 105 -5.35 -3.41 10.30
CA SER A 105 -5.17 -3.32 8.84
C SER A 105 -5.75 -4.50 8.06
N TRP A 106 -6.26 -4.20 6.86
CA TRP A 106 -6.75 -5.22 5.93
C TRP A 106 -5.63 -6.01 5.27
N TRP A 107 -4.46 -5.43 5.12
CA TRP A 107 -3.23 -6.08 4.67
C TRP A 107 -2.09 -5.71 5.61
N PRO A 108 -1.10 -6.59 5.82
CA PRO A 108 0.05 -6.21 6.63
C PRO A 108 0.68 -4.91 6.12
N LYS A 109 0.99 -4.01 7.05
CA LYS A 109 1.57 -2.70 6.74
C LYS A 109 2.88 -2.83 5.97
N HIS A 110 3.07 -1.98 4.96
CA HIS A 110 4.21 -2.06 4.05
C HIS A 110 5.57 -2.05 4.78
N ASP A 111 5.79 -1.10 5.71
CA ASP A 111 7.06 -0.99 6.44
C ASP A 111 7.38 -2.26 7.25
N ILE A 112 6.36 -2.89 7.83
CA ILE A 112 6.52 -4.13 8.59
C ILE A 112 6.87 -5.30 7.66
N LEU A 113 6.27 -5.36 6.48
CA LEU A 113 6.63 -6.37 5.48
C LEU A 113 8.06 -6.19 4.97
N MET A 114 8.44 -4.96 4.62
CA MET A 114 9.80 -4.66 4.17
C MET A 114 10.84 -5.00 5.23
N ALA A 115 10.55 -4.73 6.51
CA ALA A 115 11.43 -5.12 7.62
C ALA A 115 11.50 -6.64 7.84
N SER A 116 10.46 -7.39 7.46
CA SER A 116 10.41 -8.85 7.65
C SER A 116 11.24 -9.65 6.64
N GLY A 117 11.66 -9.02 5.53
CA GLY A 117 12.33 -9.70 4.42
C GLY A 117 11.43 -10.67 3.63
N ARG A 118 10.15 -10.79 4.00
CA ARG A 118 9.13 -11.52 3.23
C ARG A 118 8.31 -10.53 2.40
N PHE A 119 8.01 -10.89 1.15
CA PHE A 119 7.22 -10.07 0.22
C PHE A 119 7.89 -8.73 -0.14
N SER A 120 9.23 -8.73 -0.23
CA SER A 120 10.06 -7.59 -0.60
C SER A 120 9.98 -7.28 -2.10
N ASP A 121 11.09 -6.83 -2.68
CA ASP A 121 11.31 -6.57 -4.11
C ASP A 121 10.84 -7.67 -5.06
N GLN A 122 10.92 -8.94 -4.67
CA GLN A 122 10.52 -10.07 -5.52
C GLN A 122 9.17 -10.66 -5.10
N TRP A 123 8.27 -10.81 -6.07
CA TRP A 123 6.99 -11.49 -5.89
C TRP A 123 7.14 -12.98 -6.20
N LEU A 124 7.42 -13.78 -5.17
CA LEU A 124 7.62 -15.23 -5.26
C LEU A 124 6.29 -16.00 -5.13
N PRO A 125 6.20 -17.27 -5.57
CA PRO A 125 4.98 -18.08 -5.46
C PRO A 125 4.34 -18.11 -4.07
N ASP A 126 5.13 -18.23 -3.00
CA ASP A 126 4.65 -18.18 -1.60
C ASP A 126 3.93 -16.87 -1.27
N SER A 127 4.28 -15.78 -1.96
CA SER A 127 3.65 -14.45 -1.86
C SER A 127 2.28 -14.43 -2.48
N GLU A 128 2.14 -15.02 -3.67
CA GLU A 128 0.84 -15.15 -4.33
C GLU A 128 -0.08 -16.08 -3.55
N ASP A 129 0.47 -17.14 -2.96
CA ASP A 129 -0.24 -18.05 -2.06
C ASP A 129 -0.80 -17.32 -0.83
N PHE A 130 0.04 -16.53 -0.15
CA PHE A 130 -0.38 -15.70 0.98
C PHE A 130 -1.48 -14.73 0.56
N TYR A 131 -1.27 -14.03 -0.55
CA TYR A 131 -2.19 -13.04 -1.07
C TYR A 131 -3.57 -13.64 -1.38
N THR A 132 -3.59 -14.74 -2.13
CA THR A 132 -4.81 -15.43 -2.57
C THR A 132 -5.59 -15.97 -1.37
N LYS A 133 -4.91 -16.61 -0.41
CA LYS A 133 -5.54 -17.12 0.82
C LYS A 133 -6.14 -15.98 1.64
N ARG A 134 -5.44 -14.85 1.75
CA ARG A 134 -5.95 -13.68 2.47
C ARG A 134 -7.14 -13.05 1.77
N MET A 135 -7.13 -12.97 0.44
CA MET A 135 -8.26 -12.44 -0.33
C MET A 135 -9.54 -13.26 -0.12
N GLN A 136 -9.42 -14.57 0.07
CA GLN A 136 -10.57 -15.44 0.38
C GLN A 136 -11.14 -15.22 1.79
N MET A 137 -10.40 -14.56 2.68
CA MET A 137 -10.83 -14.27 4.06
C MET A 137 -11.39 -12.86 4.25
N LEU A 138 -11.19 -11.97 3.27
CA LEU A 138 -11.66 -10.59 3.27
C LEU A 138 -13.03 -10.48 2.57
#